data_AF-A0A2Z4U7P0-F1
#
_entry.id   AF-A0A2Z4U7P0-F1
#
_cell.length_a   1.000
_cell.length_b   1.000
_cell.length_c   1.000
_cell.angle_alpha   90.00
_cell.angle_beta   90.00
_cell.angle_gamma   90.00
#
_symmetry.space_group_name_H-M   'P 1'
#
loop_
_entity.id
_entity.type
_entity.pdbx_description
1 polymer ?
#
loop_
_entity_poly.entity_id
_entity_poly.type
_entity_poly.pdbx_seq_one_letter_code
_entity_poly.pdbx_strand_id
1 'polypeptide(L)' 'MFNASVCGDDCAKWILSIAKTKDLTINLRHIMHFGDEDFEIEILNTGDIIHNMLEYVDIAGEYV' A
#
# COMPACT_ATOMS: atom_id res chain seq x y z
N MET A 1 9.85 2.85 9.81
CA MET A 1 8.48 3.02 9.30
C MET A 1 8.27 4.50 9.00
N PHE A 2 7.86 4.85 7.78
CA PHE A 2 7.67 6.25 7.33
C PHE A 2 6.20 6.50 7.00
N ASN A 3 5.68 7.69 7.29
CA ASN A 3 4.33 8.08 6.88
C ASN A 3 4.35 8.56 5.42
N ALA A 4 3.67 7.83 4.53
CA ALA A 4 3.58 8.16 3.11
C ALA A 4 2.26 8.85 2.74
N SER A 5 1.37 9.08 3.72
CA SER A 5 0.05 9.68 3.49
C SER A 5 0.14 11.07 2.85
N VAL A 6 1.16 11.86 3.17
CA VAL A 6 1.26 13.24 2.66
C VAL A 6 1.54 13.29 1.16
N CYS A 7 2.24 12.29 0.61
CA CYS A 7 2.50 12.27 -0.82
C CYS A 7 1.42 11.52 -1.63
N GLY A 8 0.56 10.74 -0.98
CA GLY A 8 -0.59 10.11 -1.64
C GLY A 8 -0.20 9.35 -2.90
N ASP A 9 -1.08 9.38 -3.90
CA ASP A 9 -0.94 8.64 -5.15
C ASP A 9 0.33 8.99 -5.94
N ASP A 10 0.88 10.21 -5.77
CA ASP A 10 2.11 10.65 -6.46
C ASP A 10 3.32 9.76 -6.09
N CYS A 11 3.33 9.18 -4.89
CA CYS A 11 4.39 8.29 -4.44
C CYS A 11 4.18 6.82 -4.82
N ALA A 12 2.97 6.40 -5.20
CA ALA A 12 2.59 4.99 -5.22
C ALA A 12 3.50 4.14 -6.12
N LYS A 13 3.74 4.61 -7.35
CA LYS A 13 4.65 3.95 -8.30
C LYS A 13 6.09 3.85 -7.77
N TRP A 14 6.55 4.88 -7.05
CA TRP A 14 7.89 4.89 -6.47
C TRP A 14 8.00 3.94 -5.29
N ILE A 15 6.98 3.86 -4.43
CA ILE A 15 6.89 2.90 -3.33
C ILE A 15 7.01 1.47 -3.87
N LEU A 16 6.21 1.12 -4.88
CA LEU A 16 6.28 -0.20 -5.52
C LEU A 16 7.65 -0.48 -6.14
N SER A 17 8.25 0.51 -6.81
CA SER A 17 9.58 0.38 -7.40
C SER A 17 10.66 0.14 -6.34
N ILE A 18 10.60 0.87 -5.22
CA ILE A 18 11.54 0.74 -4.12
C ILE A 18 11.37 -0.63 -3.43
N ALA A 19 10.14 -1.07 -3.21
CA ALA A 19 9.82 -2.35 -2.57
C ALA A 19 10.38 -3.57 -3.33
N LYS A 20 10.60 -3.45 -4.65
CA LYS A 20 11.29 -4.49 -5.45
C LYS A 20 12.77 -4.69 -5.08
N THR A 21 13.39 -3.72 -4.40
CA THR A 21 14.84 -3.71 -4.12
C THR A 21 15.18 -3.84 -2.64
N LYS A 22 14.21 -3.59 -1.76
CA LYS A 22 14.37 -3.66 -0.30
C LYS A 22 13.02 -3.74 0.38
N ASP A 23 13.02 -4.28 1.59
CA ASP A 23 11.85 -4.24 2.46
C ASP A 23 11.47 -2.79 2.77
N LEU A 24 10.22 -2.44 2.49
CA LEU A 24 9.69 -1.10 2.67
C LEU A 24 8.38 -1.16 3.47
N THR A 25 8.42 -0.70 4.72
CA THR A 25 7.23 -0.55 5.56
C THR A 25 6.85 0.93 5.65
N ILE A 26 5.66 1.25 5.14
CA ILE A 26 5.04 2.58 5.20
C ILE A 26 3.80 2.57 6.10
N ASN A 27 3.44 3.75 6.61
CA ASN A 27 2.16 3.98 7.26
C ASN A 27 1.29 4.86 6.37
N LEU A 28 0.05 4.43 6.16
CA LEU A 28 -0.99 5.14 5.42
C LEU A 28 -2.17 5.42 6.36
N ARG A 29 -2.70 6.64 6.29
CA ARG A 29 -3.89 7.09 7.06
C ARG A 29 -5.13 7.29 6.18
N HIS A 30 -5.02 6.93 4.92
CA HIS A 30 -6.08 6.88 3.92
C HIS A 30 -5.65 5.91 2.82
N ILE A 31 -6.60 5.51 2.00
CA ILE A 31 -6.37 4.62 0.85
C ILE A 31 -5.51 5.35 -0.19
N MET A 32 -4.43 4.70 -0.63
CA MET A 32 -3.55 5.16 -1.70
C MET A 32 -3.78 4.30 -2.95
N HIS A 33 -3.83 4.90 -4.12
CA HIS A 33 -4.00 4.18 -5.37
C HIS A 33 -2.67 3.63 -5.89
N PHE A 34 -2.45 2.32 -5.77
CA PHE A 34 -1.23 1.64 -6.22
C PHE A 34 -1.18 1.34 -7.74
N GLY A 35 -2.24 1.70 -8.48
CA GLY A 35 -2.35 1.46 -9.90
C GLY A 35 -3.12 0.18 -10.22
N ASP A 36 -3.27 -0.11 -11.51
CA ASP A 36 -4.04 -1.26 -12.02
C ASP A 36 -3.17 -2.52 -12.23
N GLU A 37 -1.86 -2.40 -12.04
CA GLU A 37 -0.94 -3.54 -12.13
C GLU A 37 -1.01 -4.39 -10.85
N ASP A 38 -0.86 -5.71 -10.99
CA ASP A 38 -0.76 -6.61 -9.85
C ASP A 38 0.44 -6.22 -8.96
N PHE A 39 0.23 -6.24 -7.66
CA PHE A 39 1.26 -5.99 -6.64
C PHE A 39 1.10 -7.01 -5.51
N GLU A 40 2.09 -7.17 -4.64
CA GLU A 40 1.92 -7.98 -3.43
C GLU A 40 2.35 -7.13 -2.23
N ILE A 41 1.44 -6.92 -1.29
CA ILE A 41 1.68 -6.10 -0.09
C ILE A 41 1.10 -6.82 1.13
N GLU A 42 1.83 -6.79 2.24
CA GLU A 42 1.34 -7.25 3.55
C GLU A 42 0.71 -6.08 4.32
N ILE A 43 -0.55 -6.24 4.74
CA ILE A 43 -1.24 -5.32 5.63
C ILE A 43 -0.90 -5.68 7.07
N LEU A 44 0.10 -5.01 7.65
CA LEU A 44 0.61 -5.33 8.99
C LEU A 44 -0.44 -5.21 10.13
N ASN A 45 -1.55 -4.51 9.91
CA ASN A 45 -2.62 -4.41 10.90
C ASN A 45 -3.38 -5.74 11.08
N THR A 46 -3.52 -6.53 10.02
CA THR A 46 -4.29 -7.79 9.99
C THR A 46 -3.43 -9.02 9.71
N GLY A 47 -2.27 -8.83 9.07
CA GLY A 47 -1.42 -9.89 8.55
C GLY A 47 -1.87 -10.41 7.17
N ASP A 48 -2.85 -9.77 6.54
CA ASP A 48 -3.32 -10.17 5.20
C ASP A 48 -2.29 -9.80 4.13
N ILE A 49 -2.15 -10.68 3.15
CA ILE A 49 -1.38 -10.43 1.93
C ILE A 49 -2.40 -10.12 0.83
N ILE A 50 -2.25 -8.97 0.19
CA ILE A 50 -3.13 -8.50 -0.88
C ILE A 50 -2.39 -8.43 -2.21
N HIS A 51 -3.13 -8.65 -3.30
CA HIS A 51 -2.57 -8.80 -4.63
C HIS A 51 -2.95 -7.69 -5.63
N ASN A 52 -3.93 -6.86 -5.28
CA ASN A 52 -4.47 -5.83 -6.18
C ASN A 52 -5.26 -4.76 -5.41
N MET A 53 -5.71 -3.72 -6.14
CA MET A 53 -6.48 -2.61 -5.56
C MET A 53 -7.83 -3.03 -4.98
N LEU A 54 -8.49 -4.04 -5.53
CA LEU A 54 -9.80 -4.47 -5.03
C LEU A 54 -9.67 -5.08 -3.62
N GLU A 55 -8.76 -6.03 -3.48
CA GLU A 55 -8.42 -6.63 -2.17
C GLU A 55 -7.92 -5.57 -1.19
N TYR A 56 -7.13 -4.60 -1.66
CA TYR A 56 -6.68 -3.50 -0.82
C TYR A 56 -7.84 -2.67 -0.27
N VAL A 57 -8.76 -2.25 -1.13
CA VAL A 57 -9.90 -1.40 -0.74
C VAL A 57 -10.84 -2.16 0.21
N ASP A 58 -11.06 -3.45 -0.03
CA ASP A 58 -11.91 -4.28 0.83
C ASP A 58 -11.37 -4.35 2.27
N ILE A 59 -10.05 -4.50 2.44
CA ILE A 59 -9.41 -4.53 3.77
C ILE A 59 -9.26 -3.11 4.36
N ALA A 60 -8.77 -2.15 3.58
CA ALA A 60 -8.51 -0.80 4.07
C ALA A 60 -9.79 -0.04 4.42
N GLY A 61 -10.93 -0.40 3.80
CA GLY A 61 -12.25 0.13 4.10
C GLY A 61 -12.70 -0.06 5.56
N GLU A 62 -12.16 -1.06 6.26
CA GLU A 62 -12.46 -1.29 7.69
C GLU A 62 -11.76 -0.29 8.64
N TYR A 63 -10.78 0.47 8.13
CA TYR A 63 -9.87 1.28 8.94
C TYR A 63 -9.92 2.79 8.65
N VAL A 64 -10.83 3.24 7.78
CA VAL A 64 -11.01 4.65 7.36
C VAL A 64 -12.28 5.29 7.90
#